data_AF-A0A0K0CT72-F1
#
_entry.id   AF-A0A0K0CT72-F1
#
_cell.length_a   1.000
_cell.length_b   1.000
_cell.length_c   1.000
_cell.angle_alpha   90.00
_cell.angle_beta   90.00
_cell.angle_gamma   90.00
#
_symmetry.space_group_name_H-M   'P 1'
#
loop_
_entity.id
_entity.type
_entity.pdbx_description
1 polymer ?
#
loop_
_entity_poly.entity_id
_entity_poly.type
_entity_poly.pdbx_seq_one_letter_code
_entity_poly.pdbx_strand_id
1 'polypeptide(L)'
;MESIPVPMAHQAFHSSGVEKLVPDLSGRIAALARYICRPPRVIVKVRYKFNHLQRYLMKSNFKVFERVEHDEHDDITYAPEIQSVEIPPDQMSENSDNLQEYFDRAAAEGLLGITFDLYGNTDLLPKFLTFWHRKLKVCLFYLGFHSYAFQLRKQSSLLSVLGVTSMQEMLLSIDSLDTLSQAMRKAGLERTNMIFGIDYTASNKYQGEDSFGGRSLHTIHPNIKNPYQQVITILGRTLAPFASTGRIPVYGFGDAKTGDWSVFSLKQDGDCSALDEVLKVYNEVTPTVDLSGPTNFAPLIYQAMEICQQTDDYHILVIIADGQVTNERATRRAIVQACQYPLSIIVVGVGDGPWEMMKVFDESLPKRPWDNFHFTEFHEAIGQAEGDVKLAVQSLLEIPDQYRCICELGLLKDRAIPPRGSEIRKDMMVSK
;
A
#
# COMPACT_ATOMS: atom_id res chain seq x y z
N MET A 1 -34.37 9.91 68.27
CA MET A 1 -35.28 11.07 68.24
C MET A 1 -35.08 11.70 66.88
N GLU A 2 -35.98 11.40 65.93
CA GLU A 2 -37.15 12.26 65.61
C GLU A 2 -36.68 13.58 64.98
N SER A 3 -37.26 14.16 63.94
CA SER A 3 -38.38 13.89 63.05
C SER A 3 -38.43 15.07 62.07
N ILE A 4 -38.98 14.84 60.87
CA ILE A 4 -39.43 15.82 59.84
C ILE A 4 -40.51 16.76 60.49
N PRO A 5 -40.84 18.05 60.11
CA PRO A 5 -41.15 18.58 58.74
C PRO A 5 -40.93 20.10 58.39
N VAL A 6 -41.19 20.34 57.09
CA VAL A 6 -41.52 21.52 56.21
C VAL A 6 -42.28 22.75 56.81
N PRO A 7 -42.33 23.93 56.14
CA PRO A 7 -43.40 24.28 55.14
C PRO A 7 -42.89 25.14 53.92
N MET A 8 -43.28 24.92 52.65
CA MET A 8 -44.52 25.17 51.87
C MET A 8 -44.74 26.61 51.33
N ALA A 9 -44.88 26.72 49.99
CA ALA A 9 -45.71 27.63 49.15
C ALA A 9 -44.99 27.97 47.81
N HIS A 10 -45.55 28.05 46.60
CA HIS A 10 -46.88 27.84 45.99
C HIS A 10 -46.67 27.63 44.45
N GLN A 11 -47.63 26.96 43.80
CA GLN A 11 -47.66 26.53 42.38
C GLN A 11 -47.82 27.66 41.33
N ALA A 12 -47.37 27.41 40.08
CA ALA A 12 -48.12 27.69 38.84
C ALA A 12 -47.49 27.08 37.55
N PHE A 13 -48.29 26.24 36.88
CA PHE A 13 -48.45 25.98 35.42
C PHE A 13 -47.34 25.43 34.49
N HIS A 14 -47.77 24.41 33.71
CA HIS A 14 -47.12 23.66 32.63
C HIS A 14 -46.78 24.46 31.36
N SER A 15 -45.72 24.05 30.63
CA SER A 15 -45.84 23.52 29.24
C SER A 15 -44.56 22.75 28.82
N SER A 16 -44.77 21.62 28.12
CA SER A 16 -43.88 20.83 27.23
C SER A 16 -42.36 21.04 27.32
N GLY A 17 -41.54 20.02 27.61
CA GLY A 17 -41.28 18.91 26.68
C GLY A 17 -40.27 19.37 25.62
N VAL A 18 -39.11 18.71 25.54
CA VAL A 18 -37.89 19.03 24.73
C VAL A 18 -36.80 19.72 25.55
N GLU A 19 -36.11 18.99 26.44
CA GLU A 19 -34.75 19.40 26.89
C GLU A 19 -33.88 18.29 27.51
N LYS A 20 -34.21 17.00 27.31
CA LYS A 20 -33.43 15.87 27.86
C LYS A 20 -32.86 14.89 26.84
N LEU A 21 -32.62 15.33 25.59
CA LEU A 21 -32.18 14.44 24.51
C LEU A 21 -31.07 14.99 23.62
N VAL A 22 -30.18 15.83 24.17
CA VAL A 22 -29.13 16.51 23.38
C VAL A 22 -27.67 16.11 23.71
N PRO A 23 -27.30 15.44 24.82
CA PRO A 23 -25.91 14.98 24.97
C PRO A 23 -25.56 13.65 24.28
N ASP A 24 -26.52 12.72 24.10
CA ASP A 24 -26.21 11.33 23.66
C ASP A 24 -26.13 11.18 22.12
N LEU A 25 -26.73 12.11 21.35
CA LEU A 25 -26.72 12.02 19.88
C LEU A 25 -25.38 12.50 19.28
N SER A 26 -24.74 13.50 19.91
CA SER A 26 -23.43 14.05 19.49
C SER A 26 -22.32 12.99 19.57
N GLY A 27 -22.25 12.24 20.68
CA GLY A 27 -21.26 11.17 20.85
C GLY A 27 -21.47 10.00 19.87
N ARG A 28 -22.72 9.65 19.58
CA ARG A 28 -23.07 8.58 18.63
C ARG A 28 -22.85 8.99 17.17
N ILE A 29 -23.10 10.24 16.80
CA ILE A 29 -22.78 10.78 15.47
C ILE A 29 -21.27 10.90 15.27
N ALA A 30 -20.51 11.31 16.29
CA ALA A 30 -19.05 11.34 16.22
C ALA A 30 -18.41 9.93 16.17
N ALA A 31 -19.05 8.93 16.79
CA ALA A 31 -18.66 7.52 16.67
C ALA A 31 -19.02 6.95 15.29
N LEU A 32 -20.19 7.30 14.75
CA LEU A 32 -20.64 6.90 13.41
C LEU A 32 -19.78 7.56 12.32
N ALA A 33 -19.38 8.82 12.48
CA ALA A 33 -18.47 9.51 11.57
C ALA A 33 -17.06 8.89 11.59
N ARG A 34 -16.56 8.45 12.75
CA ARG A 34 -15.31 7.68 12.85
C ARG A 34 -15.42 6.27 12.26
N TYR A 35 -16.60 5.66 12.30
CA TYR A 35 -16.88 4.35 11.70
C TYR A 35 -17.08 4.42 10.18
N ILE A 36 -17.69 5.49 9.67
CA ILE A 36 -17.99 5.71 8.23
C ILE A 36 -16.77 6.29 7.47
N CYS A 37 -15.86 7.00 8.14
CA CYS A 37 -14.67 7.60 7.50
C CYS A 37 -13.44 6.66 7.37
N ARG A 38 -13.59 5.34 7.46
CA ARG A 38 -12.58 4.41 6.93
C ARG A 38 -12.97 4.04 5.49
N PRO A 39 -12.32 4.59 4.45
CA PRO A 39 -12.75 4.29 3.10
C PRO A 39 -12.32 2.86 2.70
N PRO A 40 -13.23 2.02 2.20
CA PRO A 40 -12.84 0.85 1.42
C PRO A 40 -12.15 1.28 0.12
N ARG A 41 -11.23 0.43 -0.37
CA ARG A 41 -10.30 0.50 -1.53
C ARG A 41 -10.79 1.16 -2.85
N VAL A 42 -12.04 1.61 -2.95
CA VAL A 42 -12.65 2.22 -4.15
C VAL A 42 -12.67 3.76 -4.09
N ILE A 43 -12.66 4.38 -2.91
CA ILE A 43 -12.87 5.84 -2.77
C ILE A 43 -11.60 6.67 -3.07
N VAL A 44 -10.40 6.13 -2.82
CA VAL A 44 -9.12 6.81 -3.14
C VAL A 44 -9.00 7.09 -4.65
N LYS A 45 -9.43 6.14 -5.48
CA LYS A 45 -9.49 6.28 -6.95
C LYS A 45 -10.47 7.37 -7.41
N VAL A 46 -11.58 7.54 -6.70
CA VAL A 46 -12.61 8.56 -7.02
C VAL A 46 -12.13 9.95 -6.60
N ARG A 47 -11.52 10.09 -5.43
CA ARG A 47 -11.00 11.37 -4.92
C ARG A 47 -9.83 11.89 -5.78
N TYR A 48 -8.97 11.00 -6.26
CA TYR A 48 -7.88 11.37 -7.18
C TYR A 48 -8.41 11.78 -8.58
N LYS A 49 -9.38 11.04 -9.14
CA LYS A 49 -10.02 11.42 -10.41
C LYS A 49 -10.81 12.74 -10.30
N PHE A 50 -11.45 13.00 -9.17
CA PHE A 50 -12.20 14.24 -8.93
C PHE A 50 -11.26 15.46 -8.83
N ASN A 51 -10.15 15.35 -8.11
CA ASN A 51 -9.13 16.40 -8.02
C ASN A 51 -8.43 16.66 -9.38
N HIS A 52 -8.18 15.61 -10.16
CA HIS A 52 -7.60 15.75 -11.51
C HIS A 52 -8.59 16.38 -12.51
N LEU A 53 -9.88 16.05 -12.40
CA LEU A 53 -10.94 16.65 -13.22
C LEU A 53 -11.18 18.12 -12.84
N GLN A 54 -11.13 18.47 -11.55
CA GLN A 54 -11.17 19.87 -11.09
C GLN A 54 -9.99 20.69 -11.62
N ARG A 55 -8.76 20.14 -11.61
CA ARG A 55 -7.59 20.83 -12.20
C ARG A 55 -7.71 21.00 -13.72
N TYR A 56 -8.33 20.05 -14.42
CA TYR A 56 -8.56 20.14 -15.88
C TYR A 56 -9.65 21.17 -16.23
N LEU A 57 -10.71 21.26 -15.41
CA LEU A 57 -11.78 22.24 -15.54
C LEU A 57 -11.34 23.67 -15.16
N MET A 58 -10.45 23.81 -14.17
CA MET A 58 -9.81 25.10 -13.83
C MET A 58 -8.92 25.61 -14.98
N LYS A 59 -8.19 24.73 -15.67
CA LYS A 59 -7.38 25.10 -16.85
C LYS A 59 -8.21 25.47 -18.09
N SER A 60 -9.45 24.99 -18.19
CA SER A 60 -10.35 25.31 -19.30
C SER A 60 -11.22 26.55 -19.03
N ASN A 61 -11.36 26.98 -17.78
CA ASN A 61 -12.07 28.20 -17.39
C ASN A 61 -11.18 29.46 -17.29
N PHE A 62 -9.86 29.36 -17.52
CA PHE A 62 -8.95 30.52 -17.56
C PHE A 62 -8.64 31.03 -18.99
N LYS A 63 -9.46 30.64 -19.99
CA LYS A 63 -9.37 31.11 -21.38
C LYS A 63 -10.46 32.09 -21.78
N VAL A 64 -11.15 32.68 -20.82
CA VAL A 64 -12.18 33.69 -21.04
C VAL A 64 -11.85 34.89 -20.16
N PHE A 65 -10.84 35.67 -20.55
CA PHE A 65 -10.69 37.11 -20.30
C PHE A 65 -9.28 37.52 -20.74
N GLU A 66 -9.08 37.65 -22.05
CA GLU A 66 -8.27 38.71 -22.66
C GLU A 66 -8.43 38.59 -24.18
N ARG A 67 -9.21 39.52 -24.74
CA ARG A 67 -9.27 39.76 -26.18
C ARG A 67 -9.46 41.26 -26.36
N VAL A 68 -8.34 41.99 -26.44
CA VAL A 68 -8.29 43.30 -27.08
C VAL A 68 -7.01 43.35 -27.90
N GLU A 69 -7.22 43.17 -29.20
CA GLU A 69 -6.60 43.79 -30.37
C GLU A 69 -5.10 44.16 -30.44
N HIS A 70 -4.53 43.65 -31.54
CA HIS A 70 -3.69 44.30 -32.57
C HIS A 70 -2.16 44.08 -32.61
N ASP A 71 -1.80 43.59 -33.80
CA ASP A 71 -0.61 43.76 -34.64
C ASP A 71 0.66 42.92 -34.45
N GLU A 72 1.07 42.42 -35.62
CA GLU A 72 2.20 41.58 -35.96
C GLU A 72 3.53 42.25 -35.57
N HIS A 73 4.46 41.48 -35.00
CA HIS A 73 5.87 41.49 -35.38
C HIS A 73 6.62 40.31 -34.75
N ASP A 74 7.36 39.59 -35.61
CA ASP A 74 8.41 38.66 -35.23
C ASP A 74 9.48 39.38 -34.40
N ASP A 75 9.77 38.92 -33.18
CA ASP A 75 11.13 38.98 -32.66
C ASP A 75 11.41 37.94 -31.56
N ILE A 76 12.54 37.24 -31.72
CA ILE A 76 13.06 36.22 -30.82
C ILE A 76 13.71 36.93 -29.64
N THR A 77 13.24 36.72 -28.41
CA THR A 77 13.91 37.26 -27.21
C THR A 77 14.06 36.23 -26.10
N TYR A 78 15.30 36.09 -25.64
CA TYR A 78 15.79 35.27 -24.54
C TYR A 78 14.97 35.43 -23.24
N ALA A 79 14.69 34.33 -22.54
CA ALA A 79 14.21 34.36 -21.16
C ALA A 79 15.40 34.56 -20.19
N PRO A 80 15.29 35.43 -19.17
CA PRO A 80 16.36 35.66 -18.20
C PRO A 80 16.39 34.58 -17.12
N GLU A 81 17.60 34.34 -16.59
CA GLU A 81 17.90 33.44 -15.48
C GLU A 81 17.11 33.80 -14.23
N ILE A 82 16.42 32.81 -13.63
CA ILE A 82 15.77 32.97 -12.33
C ILE A 82 16.85 32.78 -11.26
N GLN A 83 17.20 33.86 -10.57
CA GLN A 83 17.97 33.81 -9.33
C GLN A 83 17.13 33.14 -8.23
N SER A 84 17.67 32.07 -7.65
CA SER A 84 17.15 31.39 -6.47
C SER A 84 17.24 32.30 -5.25
N VAL A 85 16.10 32.65 -4.66
CA VAL A 85 16.04 33.27 -3.33
C VAL A 85 16.00 32.15 -2.29
N GLU A 86 17.02 32.06 -1.44
CA GLU A 86 17.01 31.19 -0.25
C GLU A 86 16.13 31.82 0.83
N ILE A 87 15.14 31.07 1.32
CA ILE A 87 14.32 31.46 2.48
C ILE A 87 14.86 30.71 3.71
N PRO A 88 15.21 31.41 4.81
CA PRO A 88 15.75 30.77 6.02
C PRO A 88 14.75 29.83 6.71
N PRO A 89 15.23 28.87 7.53
CA PRO A 89 14.43 27.73 8.04
C PRO A 89 13.32 28.09 9.05
N ASP A 90 13.21 29.35 9.47
CA ASP A 90 12.59 29.68 10.75
C ASP A 90 11.17 30.25 10.62
N GLN A 91 10.61 30.34 9.40
CA GLN A 91 9.27 30.93 9.16
C GLN A 91 8.26 30.01 8.47
N MET A 92 8.50 28.70 8.40
CA MET A 92 7.53 27.77 7.78
C MET A 92 6.27 27.51 8.61
N SER A 93 6.25 27.78 9.92
CA SER A 93 5.10 27.39 10.77
C SER A 93 4.00 28.43 10.91
N GLU A 94 4.19 29.69 10.50
CA GLU A 94 3.13 30.72 10.60
C GLU A 94 2.26 30.85 9.33
N ASN A 95 2.69 30.25 8.20
CA ASN A 95 1.93 30.31 6.95
C ASN A 95 1.04 29.08 6.67
N SER A 96 1.22 27.95 7.37
CA SER A 96 0.31 26.79 7.18
C SER A 96 -1.07 27.03 7.79
N ASP A 97 -1.11 27.72 8.93
CA ASP A 97 -2.36 27.97 9.66
C ASP A 97 -3.22 29.03 8.93
N ASN A 98 -2.59 30.02 8.30
CA ASN A 98 -3.28 30.98 7.42
C ASN A 98 -3.83 30.34 6.14
N LEU A 99 -3.18 29.32 5.57
CA LEU A 99 -3.71 28.61 4.40
C LEU A 99 -4.93 27.74 4.76
N GLN A 100 -4.90 27.08 5.90
CA GLN A 100 -6.02 26.25 6.36
C GLN A 100 -7.25 27.12 6.66
N GLU A 101 -7.05 28.27 7.33
CA GLU A 101 -8.12 29.24 7.59
C GLU A 101 -8.69 29.85 6.29
N TYR A 102 -7.85 30.08 5.28
CA TYR A 102 -8.28 30.53 3.95
C TYR A 102 -9.12 29.47 3.22
N PHE A 103 -8.74 28.19 3.27
CA PHE A 103 -9.51 27.10 2.66
C PHE A 103 -10.84 26.85 3.36
N ASP A 104 -10.86 26.93 4.69
CA ASP A 104 -12.08 26.76 5.49
C ASP A 104 -13.04 27.95 5.29
N ARG A 105 -12.51 29.17 5.13
CA ARG A 105 -13.29 30.37 4.81
C ARG A 105 -13.84 30.34 3.37
N ALA A 106 -13.06 29.88 2.39
CA ALA A 106 -13.54 29.69 1.01
C ALA A 106 -14.59 28.57 0.90
N ALA A 107 -14.49 27.51 1.72
CA ALA A 107 -15.49 26.45 1.79
C ALA A 107 -16.79 26.95 2.46
N ALA A 108 -16.69 27.79 3.49
CA ALA A 108 -17.83 28.42 4.14
C ALA A 108 -18.55 29.41 3.21
N GLU A 109 -17.82 30.23 2.46
CA GLU A 109 -18.37 31.16 1.46
C GLU A 109 -19.02 30.40 0.28
N GLY A 110 -18.46 29.26 -0.15
CA GLY A 110 -19.06 28.38 -1.15
C GLY A 110 -20.34 27.66 -0.69
N LEU A 111 -20.45 27.30 0.60
CA LEU A 111 -21.67 26.73 1.17
C LEU A 111 -22.76 27.79 1.37
N LEU A 112 -22.37 29.02 1.75
CA LEU A 112 -23.27 30.17 1.91
C LEU A 112 -23.84 30.67 0.57
N GLY A 113 -23.07 30.60 -0.52
CA GLY A 113 -23.57 30.92 -1.87
C GLY A 113 -24.67 29.97 -2.35
N ILE A 114 -24.56 28.68 -2.02
CA ILE A 114 -25.58 27.66 -2.38
C ILE A 114 -26.84 27.82 -1.53
N THR A 115 -26.72 28.23 -0.26
CA THR A 115 -27.88 28.46 0.62
C THR A 115 -28.60 29.77 0.30
N PHE A 116 -27.90 30.80 -0.19
CA PHE A 116 -28.53 32.07 -0.61
C PHE A 116 -29.35 31.94 -1.90
N ASP A 117 -28.89 31.17 -2.90
CA ASP A 117 -29.64 30.96 -4.15
C ASP A 117 -30.89 30.07 -3.99
N LEU A 118 -30.93 29.22 -2.95
CA LEU A 118 -32.08 28.35 -2.66
C LEU A 118 -33.18 29.04 -1.83
N TYR A 119 -32.91 30.17 -1.19
CA TYR A 119 -33.90 30.93 -0.41
C TYR A 119 -34.65 32.00 -1.21
N GLY A 120 -34.18 32.31 -2.44
CA GLY A 120 -34.74 33.40 -3.26
C GLY A 120 -35.69 32.99 -4.39
N ASN A 121 -35.85 31.70 -4.69
CA ASN A 121 -36.62 31.28 -5.88
C ASN A 121 -37.35 29.94 -5.68
N THR A 122 -38.66 30.00 -5.43
CA THR A 122 -39.50 28.86 -5.04
C THR A 122 -39.77 27.84 -6.16
N ASP A 123 -39.31 28.07 -7.39
CA ASP A 123 -39.60 27.23 -8.56
C ASP A 123 -38.45 26.30 -9.00
N LEU A 124 -37.27 26.38 -8.37
CA LEU A 124 -36.09 25.59 -8.75
C LEU A 124 -35.87 24.33 -7.90
N LEU A 125 -36.36 24.31 -6.65
CA LEU A 125 -36.21 23.15 -5.75
C LEU A 125 -36.84 21.85 -6.32
N PRO A 126 -38.07 21.85 -6.88
CA PRO A 126 -38.67 20.63 -7.42
C PRO A 126 -37.96 20.13 -8.69
N LYS A 127 -37.43 21.05 -9.51
CA LYS A 127 -36.70 20.73 -10.75
C LYS A 127 -35.30 20.19 -10.47
N PHE A 128 -34.62 20.70 -9.44
CA PHE A 128 -33.31 20.20 -9.02
C PHE A 128 -33.43 18.82 -8.35
N LEU A 129 -34.43 18.64 -7.48
CA LEU A 129 -34.73 17.34 -6.87
C LEU A 129 -35.13 16.31 -7.93
N THR A 130 -35.95 16.65 -8.92
CA THR A 130 -36.33 15.71 -10.00
C THR A 130 -35.17 15.41 -10.96
N PHE A 131 -34.30 16.38 -11.26
CA PHE A 131 -33.08 16.14 -12.04
C PHE A 131 -32.14 15.16 -11.33
N TRP A 132 -31.92 15.35 -10.02
CA TRP A 132 -31.15 14.42 -9.21
C TRP A 132 -31.87 13.09 -8.99
N HIS A 133 -33.19 13.05 -8.85
CA HIS A 133 -33.93 11.79 -8.69
C HIS A 133 -33.90 10.93 -9.95
N ARG A 134 -33.89 11.55 -11.14
CA ARG A 134 -33.84 10.86 -12.43
C ARG A 134 -32.42 10.37 -12.73
N LYS A 135 -31.38 11.15 -12.40
CA LYS A 135 -29.98 10.67 -12.43
C LYS A 135 -29.68 9.67 -11.33
N LEU A 136 -30.25 9.78 -10.13
CA LEU A 136 -30.09 8.78 -9.06
C LEU A 136 -30.82 7.49 -9.41
N LYS A 137 -31.97 7.51 -10.09
CA LYS A 137 -32.62 6.25 -10.54
C LYS A 137 -31.84 5.57 -11.66
N VAL A 138 -31.26 6.32 -12.60
CA VAL A 138 -30.36 5.75 -13.60
C VAL A 138 -29.05 5.27 -12.95
N CYS A 139 -28.51 6.01 -11.99
CA CYS A 139 -27.38 5.55 -11.18
C CYS A 139 -27.75 4.34 -10.32
N LEU A 140 -28.92 4.25 -9.69
CA LEU A 140 -29.33 3.12 -8.84
C LEU A 140 -29.71 1.88 -9.66
N PHE A 141 -30.16 2.04 -10.90
CA PHE A 141 -30.41 0.90 -11.79
C PHE A 141 -29.10 0.40 -12.42
N TYR A 142 -28.16 1.30 -12.78
CA TYR A 142 -26.81 0.90 -13.19
C TYR A 142 -25.93 0.43 -12.01
N LEU A 143 -26.06 1.01 -10.82
CA LEU A 143 -25.40 0.58 -9.58
C LEU A 143 -26.04 -0.70 -9.04
N GLY A 144 -27.34 -0.92 -9.23
CA GLY A 144 -28.03 -2.14 -8.81
C GLY A 144 -27.70 -3.36 -9.68
N PHE A 145 -27.46 -3.16 -10.98
CA PHE A 145 -27.02 -4.25 -11.87
C PHE A 145 -25.49 -4.37 -12.00
N HIS A 146 -24.70 -3.32 -11.73
CA HIS A 146 -23.25 -3.46 -11.54
C HIS A 146 -22.86 -3.88 -10.12
N SER A 147 -23.67 -3.69 -9.06
CA SER A 147 -23.30 -4.23 -7.74
C SER A 147 -23.40 -5.75 -7.64
N TYR A 148 -24.11 -6.41 -8.56
CA TYR A 148 -24.10 -7.87 -8.67
C TYR A 148 -23.12 -8.40 -9.74
N ALA A 149 -22.58 -7.53 -10.60
CA ALA A 149 -21.73 -7.91 -11.74
C ALA A 149 -20.36 -7.22 -11.79
N PHE A 150 -20.04 -6.32 -10.87
CA PHE A 150 -18.75 -5.63 -10.80
C PHE A 150 -17.93 -6.19 -9.65
N GLN A 151 -16.94 -6.99 -10.05
CA GLN A 151 -16.04 -7.81 -9.25
C GLN A 151 -16.71 -9.03 -8.61
N LEU A 152 -16.78 -10.12 -9.39
CA LEU A 152 -16.19 -11.37 -8.93
C LEU A 152 -14.85 -11.00 -8.25
N ARG A 153 -14.87 -10.85 -6.93
CA ARG A 153 -13.67 -10.72 -6.12
C ARG A 153 -12.88 -11.98 -6.47
N LYS A 154 -11.80 -11.84 -7.24
CA LYS A 154 -10.92 -12.95 -7.62
C LYS A 154 -10.51 -13.58 -6.28
N GLN A 155 -11.16 -14.67 -5.89
CA GLN A 155 -10.92 -15.26 -4.59
C GLN A 155 -9.52 -15.82 -4.65
N SER A 156 -8.68 -15.44 -3.68
CA SER A 156 -7.31 -15.92 -3.60
C SER A 156 -7.31 -17.44 -3.68
N SER A 157 -6.41 -17.98 -4.51
CA SER A 157 -6.29 -19.43 -4.66
C SER A 157 -5.93 -20.09 -3.31
N LEU A 158 -5.17 -19.38 -2.48
CA LEU A 158 -4.78 -19.85 -1.15
C LEU A 158 -5.95 -19.91 -0.17
N LEU A 159 -6.80 -18.86 -0.13
CA LEU A 159 -8.04 -18.88 0.66
C LEU A 159 -8.98 -20.01 0.21
N SER A 160 -9.04 -20.26 -1.11
CA SER A 160 -9.88 -21.29 -1.69
C SER A 160 -9.44 -22.71 -1.30
N VAL A 161 -8.13 -22.98 -1.31
CA VAL A 161 -7.54 -24.27 -0.86
C VAL A 161 -7.85 -24.55 0.59
N LEU A 162 -7.83 -23.52 1.44
CA LEU A 162 -8.08 -23.65 2.87
C LEU A 162 -9.59 -23.68 3.19
N GLY A 163 -10.45 -23.44 2.20
CA GLY A 163 -11.90 -23.38 2.39
C GLY A 163 -12.36 -22.17 3.21
N VAL A 164 -11.49 -21.17 3.37
CA VAL A 164 -11.74 -19.96 4.16
C VAL A 164 -12.14 -18.79 3.28
N THR A 165 -12.72 -17.75 3.89
CA THR A 165 -13.19 -16.55 3.17
C THR A 165 -12.44 -15.27 3.53
N SER A 166 -11.66 -15.29 4.61
CA SER A 166 -10.95 -14.14 5.14
C SER A 166 -9.52 -14.50 5.56
N MET A 167 -8.65 -13.48 5.64
CA MET A 167 -7.28 -13.64 6.15
C MET A 167 -7.27 -14.04 7.62
N GLN A 168 -8.23 -13.57 8.40
CA GLN A 168 -8.36 -13.91 9.81
C GLN A 168 -8.67 -15.41 9.97
N GLU A 169 -9.60 -15.96 9.20
CA GLU A 169 -9.86 -17.40 9.17
C GLU A 169 -8.65 -18.20 8.70
N MET A 170 -7.92 -17.68 7.70
CA MET A 170 -6.68 -18.30 7.22
C MET A 170 -5.63 -18.41 8.33
N LEU A 171 -5.39 -17.33 9.07
CA LEU A 171 -4.46 -17.32 10.20
C LEU A 171 -4.87 -18.28 11.32
N LEU A 172 -6.18 -18.48 11.54
CA LEU A 172 -6.67 -19.49 12.49
C LEU A 172 -6.51 -20.93 11.98
N SER A 173 -6.39 -21.12 10.66
CA SER A 173 -6.28 -22.44 10.03
C SER A 173 -4.84 -22.91 9.81
N ILE A 174 -3.88 -21.98 9.78
CA ILE A 174 -2.47 -22.26 9.54
C ILE A 174 -1.71 -22.12 10.86
N ASP A 175 -1.21 -23.23 11.36
CA ASP A 175 -0.46 -23.34 12.61
C ASP A 175 1.07 -23.31 12.42
N SER A 176 1.55 -23.45 11.18
CA SER A 176 2.98 -23.56 10.87
C SER A 176 3.32 -23.11 9.45
N LEU A 177 4.61 -22.78 9.23
CA LEU A 177 5.15 -22.45 7.90
C LEU A 177 5.06 -23.65 6.93
N ASP A 178 5.11 -24.88 7.45
CA ASP A 178 4.97 -26.10 6.66
C ASP A 178 3.54 -26.25 6.15
N THR A 179 2.53 -26.00 7.00
CA THR A 179 1.11 -26.00 6.60
C THR A 179 0.85 -24.96 5.51
N LEU A 180 1.42 -23.76 5.64
CA LEU A 180 1.34 -22.72 4.60
C LEU A 180 1.96 -23.19 3.27
N SER A 181 3.17 -23.76 3.33
CA SER A 181 3.87 -24.28 2.15
C SER A 181 3.04 -25.37 1.44
N GLN A 182 2.41 -26.27 2.20
CA GLN A 182 1.52 -27.28 1.64
C GLN A 182 0.28 -26.66 0.98
N ALA A 183 -0.30 -25.62 1.58
CA ALA A 183 -1.44 -24.91 1.02
C ALA A 183 -1.07 -24.21 -0.30
N MET A 184 0.11 -23.57 -0.36
CA MET A 184 0.62 -22.96 -1.60
C MET A 184 0.85 -23.99 -2.71
N ARG A 185 1.37 -25.19 -2.37
CA ARG A 185 1.51 -26.29 -3.32
C ARG A 185 0.16 -26.77 -3.86
N LYS A 186 -0.84 -26.92 -2.99
CA LYS A 186 -2.23 -27.25 -3.39
C LYS A 186 -2.88 -26.14 -4.24
N ALA A 187 -2.47 -24.89 -4.04
CA ALA A 187 -2.88 -23.76 -4.88
C ALA A 187 -2.17 -23.76 -6.25
N GLY A 188 -1.24 -24.70 -6.47
CA GLY A 188 -0.58 -24.94 -7.76
C GLY A 188 0.78 -24.28 -7.90
N LEU A 189 1.39 -23.76 -6.82
CA LEU A 189 2.79 -23.36 -6.86
C LEU A 189 3.67 -24.62 -6.93
N GLU A 190 4.51 -24.71 -7.97
CA GLU A 190 5.34 -25.90 -8.21
C GLU A 190 6.82 -25.67 -7.88
N ARG A 191 7.45 -24.75 -8.63
CA ARG A 191 8.88 -24.47 -8.57
C ARG A 191 9.07 -22.97 -8.63
N THR A 192 9.82 -22.42 -7.69
CA THR A 192 10.19 -21.02 -7.63
C THR A 192 11.59 -20.87 -7.10
N ASN A 193 12.31 -19.88 -7.59
CA ASN A 193 13.59 -19.47 -7.04
C ASN A 193 13.40 -18.21 -6.19
N MET A 194 14.36 -17.95 -5.30
CA MET A 194 14.36 -16.77 -4.43
C MET A 194 15.57 -15.90 -4.76
N ILE A 195 15.35 -14.60 -4.79
CA ILE A 195 16.41 -13.59 -4.82
C ILE A 195 16.21 -12.71 -3.60
N PHE A 196 17.26 -12.47 -2.82
CA PHE A 196 17.19 -11.54 -1.69
C PHE A 196 17.87 -10.22 -2.02
N GLY A 197 17.19 -9.13 -1.74
CA GLY A 197 17.73 -7.78 -1.76
C GLY A 197 17.76 -7.17 -0.37
N ILE A 198 18.94 -6.76 0.08
CA ILE A 198 19.19 -6.20 1.40
C ILE A 198 19.48 -4.70 1.25
N ASP A 199 18.61 -3.89 1.84
CA ASP A 199 18.83 -2.45 1.95
C ASP A 199 19.97 -2.17 2.92
N TYR A 200 21.01 -1.48 2.46
CA TYR A 200 22.16 -1.02 3.26
C TYR A 200 22.22 0.52 3.36
N THR A 201 21.07 1.18 3.32
CA THR A 201 20.99 2.63 3.50
C THR A 201 21.24 3.03 4.96
N ALA A 202 21.67 4.27 5.17
CA ALA A 202 22.06 4.83 6.45
C ALA A 202 20.90 4.97 7.43
N SER A 203 19.64 4.96 6.95
CA SER A 203 18.45 4.97 7.81
C SER A 203 18.41 3.79 8.77
N ASN A 204 19.02 2.67 8.40
CA ASN A 204 19.10 1.48 9.24
C ASN A 204 19.83 1.71 10.55
N LYS A 205 20.56 2.83 10.71
CA LYS A 205 21.22 3.21 11.96
C LYS A 205 20.23 3.66 13.03
N TYR A 206 19.10 4.24 12.64
CA TYR A 206 18.13 4.86 13.55
C TYR A 206 16.71 4.29 13.43
N GLN A 207 16.36 3.61 12.34
CA GLN A 207 15.03 2.98 12.14
C GLN A 207 14.74 1.78 13.06
N GLY A 208 15.58 1.52 14.06
CA GLY A 208 15.34 0.53 15.10
C GLY A 208 15.32 1.15 16.50
N GLU A 209 15.05 2.45 16.59
CA GLU A 209 14.95 3.19 17.84
C GLU A 209 13.85 2.60 18.71
N ASP A 210 12.64 2.47 18.15
CA ASP A 210 11.49 1.91 18.85
C ASP A 210 11.40 0.38 18.66
N SER A 211 11.61 -0.11 17.43
CA SER A 211 11.33 -1.50 17.05
C SER A 211 12.45 -2.47 17.39
N PHE A 212 13.67 -1.97 17.62
CA PHE A 212 14.84 -2.80 17.89
C PHE A 212 15.68 -2.31 19.08
N GLY A 213 15.04 -1.57 19.99
CA GLY A 213 15.61 -1.17 21.27
C GLY A 213 16.82 -0.26 21.13
N GLY A 214 16.71 0.78 20.29
CA GLY A 214 17.78 1.76 20.06
C GLY A 214 18.93 1.27 19.19
N ARG A 215 18.82 0.09 18.58
CA ARG A 215 19.91 -0.52 17.80
C ARG A 215 19.70 -0.31 16.32
N SER A 216 20.80 -0.28 15.58
CA SER A 216 20.73 -0.41 14.13
C SER A 216 20.04 -1.72 13.74
N LEU A 217 19.19 -1.67 12.71
CA LEU A 217 18.50 -2.84 12.16
C LEU A 217 19.44 -3.89 11.57
N HIS A 218 20.70 -3.52 11.31
CA HIS A 218 21.76 -4.44 10.88
C HIS A 218 22.63 -5.00 12.00
N THR A 219 22.38 -4.64 13.26
CA THR A 219 23.21 -5.12 14.38
C THR A 219 23.23 -6.65 14.41
N ILE A 220 24.42 -7.24 14.26
CA ILE A 220 24.63 -8.68 14.40
C ILE A 220 24.87 -9.00 15.88
N HIS A 221 23.95 -9.76 16.48
CA HIS A 221 24.01 -10.11 17.89
C HIS A 221 23.96 -11.64 18.07
N PRO A 222 24.75 -12.24 19.00
CA PRO A 222 24.81 -13.70 19.15
C PRO A 222 23.47 -14.37 19.49
N ASN A 223 22.65 -13.71 20.29
CA ASN A 223 21.41 -14.28 20.85
C ASN A 223 20.12 -13.65 20.29
N ILE A 224 20.23 -12.62 19.46
CA ILE A 224 19.07 -11.85 19.01
C ILE A 224 19.20 -11.67 17.50
N LYS A 225 18.23 -12.21 16.76
CA LYS A 225 18.14 -11.99 15.32
C LYS A 225 17.61 -10.59 15.05
N ASN A 226 18.29 -9.82 14.22
CA ASN A 226 17.75 -8.56 13.74
C ASN A 226 16.61 -8.77 12.72
N PRO A 227 15.79 -7.75 12.43
CA PRO A 227 14.64 -7.90 11.54
C PRO A 227 14.96 -8.48 10.17
N TYR A 228 16.10 -8.10 9.55
CA TYR A 228 16.56 -8.69 8.29
C TYR A 228 16.79 -10.20 8.41
N GLN A 229 17.53 -10.66 9.43
CA GLN A 229 17.74 -12.09 9.67
C GLN A 229 16.43 -12.85 9.90
N GLN A 230 15.46 -12.22 10.56
CA GLN A 230 14.14 -12.82 10.80
C GLN A 230 13.36 -12.98 9.50
N VAL A 231 13.26 -11.94 8.67
CA VAL A 231 12.58 -12.00 7.37
C VAL A 231 13.22 -13.04 6.44
N ILE A 232 14.56 -13.04 6.33
CA ILE A 232 15.31 -14.06 5.55
C ILE A 232 14.95 -15.46 6.06
N THR A 233 14.96 -15.68 7.37
CA THR A 233 14.64 -16.98 7.98
C THR A 233 13.20 -17.41 7.65
N ILE A 234 12.23 -16.53 7.86
CA ILE A 234 10.79 -16.85 7.76
C ILE A 234 10.43 -17.15 6.30
N LEU A 235 10.66 -16.20 5.40
CA LEU A 235 10.30 -16.35 3.98
C LEU A 235 11.16 -17.41 3.30
N GLY A 236 12.44 -17.49 3.64
CA GLY A 236 13.34 -18.51 3.12
C GLY A 236 12.88 -19.92 3.49
N ARG A 237 12.44 -20.16 4.74
CA ARG A 237 11.93 -21.47 5.16
C ARG A 237 10.62 -21.83 4.48
N THR A 238 9.70 -20.87 4.34
CA THR A 238 8.41 -21.11 3.67
C THR A 238 8.58 -21.43 2.18
N LEU A 239 9.56 -20.82 1.51
CA LEU A 239 9.77 -20.99 0.07
C LEU A 239 10.80 -22.07 -0.29
N ALA A 240 11.65 -22.50 0.64
CA ALA A 240 12.66 -23.55 0.42
C ALA A 240 12.11 -24.84 -0.21
N PRO A 241 10.92 -25.35 0.14
CA PRO A 241 10.36 -26.56 -0.48
C PRO A 241 10.03 -26.44 -1.98
N PHE A 242 10.12 -25.24 -2.56
CA PHE A 242 9.85 -24.96 -3.98
C PHE A 242 11.10 -24.60 -4.78
N ALA A 243 12.26 -24.46 -4.13
CA ALA A 243 13.53 -24.09 -4.79
C ALA A 243 13.90 -25.09 -5.90
N SER A 244 14.11 -24.61 -7.12
CA SER A 244 14.41 -25.47 -8.29
C SER A 244 15.89 -25.49 -8.67
N THR A 245 16.60 -24.37 -8.55
CA THR A 245 18.00 -24.25 -9.01
C THR A 245 19.03 -24.60 -7.94
N GLY A 246 18.64 -24.62 -6.66
CA GLY A 246 19.57 -24.73 -5.53
C GLY A 246 20.53 -23.55 -5.41
N ARG A 247 20.20 -22.40 -6.03
CA ARG A 247 20.95 -21.15 -5.96
C ARG A 247 20.04 -20.04 -5.46
N ILE A 248 20.56 -19.24 -4.54
CA ILE A 248 19.87 -18.10 -3.94
C ILE A 248 20.80 -16.89 -4.11
N PRO A 249 20.59 -16.07 -5.15
CA PRO A 249 21.30 -14.82 -5.31
C PRO A 249 20.94 -13.85 -4.18
N VAL A 250 21.94 -13.15 -3.64
CA VAL A 250 21.78 -12.22 -2.52
C VAL A 250 22.53 -10.93 -2.84
N TYR A 251 21.80 -9.83 -2.94
CA TYR A 251 22.34 -8.53 -3.32
C TYR A 251 22.10 -7.48 -2.24
N GLY A 252 23.04 -6.55 -2.14
CA GLY A 252 22.94 -5.36 -1.32
C GLY A 252 22.80 -4.11 -2.20
N PHE A 253 22.12 -3.10 -1.70
CA PHE A 253 21.94 -1.81 -2.39
C PHE A 253 21.90 -0.65 -1.40
N GLY A 254 22.20 0.56 -1.85
CA GLY A 254 22.14 1.78 -1.02
C GLY A 254 23.33 1.96 -0.07
N ASP A 255 24.39 1.16 -0.21
CA ASP A 255 25.67 1.40 0.47
C ASP A 255 26.45 2.54 -0.20
N ALA A 256 27.53 2.98 0.44
CA ALA A 256 28.35 4.09 -0.05
C ALA A 256 28.95 3.84 -1.45
N LYS A 257 29.16 2.58 -1.85
CA LYS A 257 29.74 2.24 -3.15
C LYS A 257 28.69 2.17 -4.25
N THR A 258 27.51 1.61 -3.96
CA THR A 258 26.48 1.40 -4.99
C THR A 258 25.50 2.56 -5.16
N GLY A 259 25.32 3.39 -4.12
CA GLY A 259 24.36 4.49 -4.13
C GLY A 259 22.98 4.05 -4.60
N ASP A 260 22.37 4.81 -5.51
CA ASP A 260 21.08 4.49 -6.13
C ASP A 260 21.16 3.94 -7.56
N TRP A 261 22.36 3.67 -8.07
CA TRP A 261 22.60 3.30 -9.46
C TRP A 261 22.93 1.82 -9.69
N SER A 262 23.34 1.08 -8.66
CA SER A 262 23.78 -0.32 -8.81
C SER A 262 23.44 -1.17 -7.59
N VAL A 263 23.79 -2.47 -7.68
CA VAL A 263 23.74 -3.42 -6.57
C VAL A 263 25.09 -4.14 -6.45
N PHE A 264 25.39 -4.71 -5.29
CA PHE A 264 26.56 -5.56 -5.09
C PHE A 264 26.13 -6.96 -4.64
N SER A 265 26.84 -7.99 -5.08
CA SER A 265 26.60 -9.35 -4.56
C SER A 265 27.18 -9.47 -3.15
N LEU A 266 26.39 -10.00 -2.21
CA LEU A 266 26.88 -10.28 -0.86
C LEU A 266 27.91 -11.41 -0.88
N LYS A 267 27.74 -12.39 -1.77
CA LYS A 267 28.73 -13.46 -1.97
C LYS A 267 29.52 -13.19 -3.26
N GLN A 268 30.83 -13.01 -3.12
CA GLN A 268 31.71 -12.70 -4.26
C GLN A 268 31.85 -13.91 -5.21
N ASP A 269 31.89 -15.12 -4.65
CA ASP A 269 32.11 -16.36 -5.41
C ASP A 269 30.78 -17.03 -5.82
N GLY A 270 29.90 -16.28 -6.46
CA GLY A 270 28.61 -16.76 -6.98
C GLY A 270 27.47 -16.76 -5.95
N ASP A 271 26.45 -17.60 -6.16
CA ASP A 271 25.21 -17.59 -5.37
C ASP A 271 25.28 -18.50 -4.11
N CYS A 272 24.40 -18.24 -3.15
CA CYS A 272 24.24 -19.12 -1.98
C CYS A 272 23.55 -20.43 -2.38
N SER A 273 24.03 -21.56 -1.87
CA SER A 273 23.48 -22.90 -2.14
C SER A 273 22.26 -23.26 -1.30
N ALA A 274 22.10 -22.63 -0.14
CA ALA A 274 21.02 -22.86 0.81
C ALA A 274 20.75 -21.63 1.68
N LEU A 275 19.61 -21.63 2.37
CA LEU A 275 19.20 -20.52 3.26
C LEU A 275 20.20 -20.28 4.40
N ASP A 276 20.79 -21.33 4.95
CA ASP A 276 21.77 -21.20 6.03
C ASP A 276 23.03 -20.44 5.54
N GLU A 277 23.39 -20.60 4.26
CA GLU A 277 24.50 -19.85 3.65
C GLU A 277 24.13 -18.38 3.44
N VAL A 278 22.87 -18.06 3.08
CA VAL A 278 22.39 -16.68 2.99
C VAL A 278 22.57 -15.96 4.32
N LEU A 279 22.15 -16.58 5.43
CA LEU A 279 22.31 -16.02 6.78
C LEU A 279 23.78 -15.89 7.17
N LYS A 280 24.62 -16.88 6.83
CA LYS A 280 26.06 -16.84 7.09
C LYS A 280 26.71 -15.65 6.38
N VAL A 281 26.51 -15.53 5.07
CA VAL A 281 27.09 -14.45 4.26
C VAL A 281 26.57 -13.09 4.73
N TYR A 282 25.27 -12.97 5.03
CA TYR A 282 24.73 -11.73 5.60
C TYR A 282 25.44 -11.35 6.91
N ASN A 283 25.66 -12.29 7.83
CA ASN A 283 26.35 -12.01 9.10
C ASN A 283 27.81 -11.61 8.93
N GLU A 284 28.50 -12.19 7.95
CA GLU A 284 29.92 -11.92 7.66
C GLU A 284 30.12 -10.58 6.95
N VAL A 285 29.25 -10.26 5.98
CA VAL A 285 29.40 -9.09 5.11
C VAL A 285 28.84 -7.83 5.74
N THR A 286 27.65 -7.90 6.37
CA THR A 286 26.94 -6.74 6.90
C THR A 286 27.80 -5.82 7.78
N PRO A 287 28.64 -6.32 8.71
CA PRO A 287 29.49 -5.45 9.52
C PRO A 287 30.55 -4.66 8.74
N THR A 288 30.82 -5.03 7.49
CA THR A 288 31.84 -4.44 6.62
C THR A 288 31.28 -3.42 5.62
N VAL A 289 29.95 -3.27 5.55
CA VAL A 289 29.27 -2.41 4.57
C VAL A 289 29.11 -1.00 5.13
N ASP A 290 29.56 -0.01 4.37
CA ASP A 290 29.38 1.41 4.71
C ASP A 290 27.98 1.89 4.32
N LEU A 291 27.09 2.01 5.30
CA LEU A 291 25.70 2.40 5.05
C LEU A 291 25.57 3.84 4.52
N SER A 292 24.80 4.04 3.45
CA SER A 292 24.67 5.35 2.76
C SER A 292 23.27 5.61 2.18
N GLY A 293 23.14 5.82 0.88
CA GLY A 293 21.87 5.98 0.20
C GLY A 293 22.03 6.67 -1.15
N PRO A 294 20.92 7.10 -1.78
CA PRO A 294 19.55 7.02 -1.28
C PRO A 294 18.86 5.68 -1.60
N THR A 295 17.64 5.45 -1.08
CA THR A 295 16.90 4.19 -1.27
C THR A 295 16.25 4.11 -2.66
N ASN A 296 16.69 3.17 -3.50
CA ASN A 296 16.14 2.94 -4.84
C ASN A 296 16.14 1.44 -5.20
N PHE A 297 14.97 0.86 -5.44
CA PHE A 297 14.86 -0.57 -5.79
C PHE A 297 15.08 -0.84 -7.27
N ALA A 298 15.12 0.19 -8.13
CA ALA A 298 15.20 -0.01 -9.57
C ALA A 298 16.41 -0.85 -10.01
N PRO A 299 17.66 -0.58 -9.56
CA PRO A 299 18.82 -1.39 -9.96
C PRO A 299 18.66 -2.87 -9.58
N LEU A 300 18.13 -3.14 -8.39
CA LEU A 300 17.89 -4.51 -7.91
C LEU A 300 16.81 -5.23 -8.74
N ILE A 301 15.73 -4.53 -9.10
CA ILE A 301 14.66 -5.10 -9.94
C ILE A 301 15.21 -5.40 -11.34
N TYR A 302 16.07 -4.54 -11.91
CA TYR A 302 16.76 -4.84 -13.18
C TYR A 302 17.65 -6.07 -13.05
N GLN A 303 18.44 -6.19 -11.98
CA GLN A 303 19.27 -7.37 -11.72
C GLN A 303 18.42 -8.65 -11.64
N ALA A 304 17.25 -8.60 -10.98
CA ALA A 304 16.35 -9.74 -10.89
C ALA A 304 15.77 -10.15 -12.26
N MET A 305 15.45 -9.18 -13.12
CA MET A 305 15.00 -9.45 -14.49
C MET A 305 16.08 -10.16 -15.33
N GLU A 306 17.34 -9.76 -15.18
CA GLU A 306 18.46 -10.45 -15.85
C GLU A 306 18.60 -11.90 -15.37
N ILE A 307 18.46 -12.15 -14.06
CA ILE A 307 18.50 -13.51 -13.50
C ILE A 307 17.35 -14.35 -14.06
N CYS A 308 16.13 -13.82 -14.12
CA CYS A 308 14.99 -14.51 -14.73
C CYS A 308 15.25 -14.90 -16.19
N GLN A 309 15.86 -14.01 -16.97
CA GLN A 309 16.22 -14.29 -18.37
C GLN A 309 17.27 -15.38 -18.51
N GLN A 310 18.30 -15.35 -17.66
CA GLN A 310 19.41 -16.31 -17.73
C GLN A 310 18.98 -17.72 -17.32
N THR A 311 18.05 -17.81 -16.38
CA THR A 311 17.58 -19.08 -15.81
C THR A 311 16.35 -19.65 -16.53
N ASP A 312 15.60 -18.80 -17.26
CA ASP A 312 14.31 -19.15 -17.90
C ASP A 312 13.32 -19.80 -16.91
N ASP A 313 13.32 -19.35 -15.64
CA ASP A 313 12.47 -19.91 -14.57
C ASP A 313 11.82 -18.82 -13.70
N TYR A 314 10.84 -19.21 -12.89
CA TYR A 314 10.11 -18.32 -12.00
C TYR A 314 10.93 -17.89 -10.79
N HIS A 315 10.92 -16.59 -10.49
CA HIS A 315 11.62 -16.02 -9.34
C HIS A 315 10.70 -15.14 -8.49
N ILE A 316 10.95 -15.17 -7.18
CA ILE A 316 10.42 -14.22 -6.22
C ILE A 316 11.59 -13.38 -5.72
N LEU A 317 11.57 -12.08 -6.02
CA LEU A 317 12.48 -11.11 -5.43
C LEU A 317 11.92 -10.63 -4.09
N VAL A 318 12.63 -10.94 -3.01
CA VAL A 318 12.34 -10.49 -1.65
C VAL A 318 13.27 -9.32 -1.33
N ILE A 319 12.71 -8.11 -1.32
CA ILE A 319 13.40 -6.89 -0.91
C ILE A 319 13.10 -6.65 0.56
N ILE A 320 14.12 -6.53 1.39
CA ILE A 320 13.99 -6.16 2.80
C ILE A 320 14.56 -4.75 2.92
N ALA A 321 13.74 -3.81 3.37
CA ALA A 321 14.09 -2.40 3.40
C ALA A 321 13.50 -1.71 4.63
N ASP A 322 14.20 -0.68 5.13
CA ASP A 322 13.80 0.05 6.32
C ASP A 322 13.11 1.39 6.08
N GLY A 323 13.03 1.79 4.82
CA GLY A 323 12.56 3.11 4.47
C GLY A 323 11.78 3.17 3.16
N GLN A 324 11.29 4.36 2.90
CA GLN A 324 10.55 4.69 1.68
C GLN A 324 11.50 4.84 0.50
N VAL A 325 11.02 4.48 -0.68
CA VAL A 325 11.78 4.68 -1.92
C VAL A 325 11.89 6.18 -2.22
N THR A 326 13.11 6.68 -2.28
CA THR A 326 13.39 8.09 -2.64
C THR A 326 13.17 8.33 -4.15
N ASN A 327 13.59 7.37 -4.99
CA ASN A 327 13.44 7.45 -6.44
C ASN A 327 12.22 6.65 -6.93
N GLU A 328 11.03 7.10 -6.54
CA GLU A 328 9.77 6.44 -6.88
C GLU A 328 9.60 6.25 -8.39
N ARG A 329 9.98 7.26 -9.19
CA ARG A 329 9.77 7.23 -10.64
C ARG A 329 10.58 6.11 -11.31
N ALA A 330 11.84 5.93 -10.90
CA ALA A 330 12.66 4.84 -11.43
C ALA A 330 12.12 3.49 -10.98
N THR A 331 11.78 3.35 -9.70
CA THR A 331 11.25 2.09 -9.15
C THR A 331 9.93 1.69 -9.78
N ARG A 332 8.97 2.62 -9.96
CA ARG A 332 7.70 2.35 -10.65
C ARG A 332 7.91 1.87 -12.09
N ARG A 333 8.86 2.47 -12.82
CA ARG A 333 9.19 2.00 -14.18
C ARG A 333 9.75 0.58 -14.17
N ALA A 334 10.68 0.29 -13.26
CA ALA A 334 11.27 -1.03 -13.13
C ALA A 334 10.20 -2.10 -12.80
N ILE A 335 9.27 -1.80 -11.87
CA ILE A 335 8.15 -2.71 -11.53
C ILE A 335 7.26 -3.00 -12.75
N VAL A 336 6.90 -1.97 -13.52
CA VAL A 336 6.07 -2.14 -14.73
C VAL A 336 6.80 -2.97 -15.79
N GLN A 337 8.11 -2.75 -15.96
CA GLN A 337 8.93 -3.52 -16.90
C GLN A 337 9.07 -4.97 -16.46
N ALA A 338 9.19 -5.23 -15.15
CA ALA A 338 9.27 -6.58 -14.59
C ALA A 338 8.04 -7.44 -14.90
N CYS A 339 6.88 -6.87 -15.25
CA CYS A 339 5.71 -7.65 -15.69
C CYS A 339 5.94 -8.46 -16.98
N GLN A 340 7.01 -8.18 -17.73
CA GLN A 340 7.41 -8.93 -18.93
C GLN A 340 8.23 -10.20 -18.60
N TYR A 341 8.51 -10.43 -17.32
CA TYR A 341 9.36 -11.49 -16.81
C TYR A 341 8.56 -12.36 -15.84
N PRO A 342 8.94 -13.65 -15.67
CA PRO A 342 8.35 -14.49 -14.63
C PRO A 342 8.90 -14.11 -13.24
N LEU A 343 8.58 -12.89 -12.80
CA LEU A 343 9.13 -12.25 -11.62
C LEU A 343 8.03 -11.63 -10.75
N SER A 344 7.89 -12.16 -9.54
CA SER A 344 7.12 -11.53 -8.46
C SER A 344 8.04 -10.77 -7.51
N ILE A 345 7.59 -9.63 -7.01
CA ILE A 345 8.36 -8.75 -6.14
C ILE A 345 7.61 -8.59 -4.81
N ILE A 346 8.27 -8.94 -3.71
CA ILE A 346 7.78 -8.74 -2.35
C ILE A 346 8.72 -7.76 -1.67
N VAL A 347 8.16 -6.70 -1.09
CA VAL A 347 8.89 -5.77 -0.24
C VAL A 347 8.43 -5.95 1.20
N VAL A 348 9.37 -6.26 2.10
CA VAL A 348 9.12 -6.35 3.53
C VAL A 348 9.75 -5.15 4.22
N GLY A 349 8.90 -4.27 4.75
CA GLY A 349 9.30 -3.10 5.52
C GLY A 349 9.71 -3.48 6.94
N VAL A 350 10.95 -3.23 7.31
CA VAL A 350 11.49 -3.47 8.66
C VAL A 350 11.85 -2.15 9.35
N GLY A 351 11.60 -2.04 10.64
CA GLY A 351 11.90 -0.82 11.41
C GLY A 351 10.68 -0.01 11.81
N ASP A 352 10.93 1.20 12.27
CA ASP A 352 9.95 2.12 12.86
C ASP A 352 9.02 2.77 11.81
N GLY A 353 9.47 2.85 10.55
CA GLY A 353 8.71 3.44 9.45
C GLY A 353 8.90 4.97 9.37
N PRO A 354 7.89 5.73 8.89
CA PRO A 354 6.49 5.36 8.66
C PRO A 354 6.23 4.63 7.34
N TRP A 355 5.25 3.70 7.35
CA TRP A 355 4.93 2.82 6.22
C TRP A 355 3.75 3.28 5.34
N GLU A 356 3.02 4.32 5.74
CA GLU A 356 1.82 4.78 5.01
C GLU A 356 2.12 5.12 3.54
N MET A 357 3.25 5.77 3.29
CA MET A 357 3.68 6.10 1.92
C MET A 357 3.98 4.86 1.10
N MET A 358 4.50 3.78 1.70
CA MET A 358 4.73 2.51 1.00
C MET A 358 3.41 1.79 0.69
N LYS A 359 2.43 1.86 1.60
CA LYS A 359 1.06 1.35 1.36
C LYS A 359 0.40 2.11 0.20
N VAL A 360 0.51 3.45 0.19
CA VAL A 360 0.04 4.29 -0.93
C VAL A 360 0.83 4.03 -2.21
N PHE A 361 2.15 3.79 -2.11
CA PHE A 361 3.00 3.48 -3.25
C PHE A 361 2.50 2.24 -3.98
N ASP A 362 2.23 1.16 -3.24
CA ASP A 362 1.68 -0.09 -3.77
C ASP A 362 0.34 0.13 -4.49
N GLU A 363 -0.61 0.83 -3.84
CA GLU A 363 -1.94 1.10 -4.40
C GLU A 363 -1.93 2.07 -5.61
N SER A 364 -0.88 2.88 -5.73
CA SER A 364 -0.73 3.91 -6.77
C SER A 364 0.11 3.46 -7.96
N LEU A 365 0.57 2.20 -7.99
CA LEU A 365 1.37 1.69 -9.09
C LEU A 365 0.63 1.87 -10.44
N PRO A 366 1.35 2.26 -11.52
CA PRO A 366 0.74 2.47 -12.82
C PRO A 366 0.01 1.22 -13.32
N LYS A 367 -0.93 1.40 -14.24
CA LYS A 367 -1.61 0.27 -14.87
C LYS A 367 -0.56 -0.66 -15.50
N ARG A 368 -0.60 -1.92 -15.08
CA ARG A 368 0.29 -3.01 -15.53
C ARG A 368 -0.54 -4.22 -15.97
N PRO A 369 0.02 -5.14 -16.78
CA PRO A 369 -0.72 -6.28 -17.31
C PRO A 369 -1.24 -7.23 -16.21
N TRP A 370 -0.51 -7.35 -15.11
CA TRP A 370 -0.87 -8.15 -13.95
C TRP A 370 -0.19 -7.57 -12.70
N ASP A 371 -0.63 -7.99 -11.52
CA ASP A 371 -0.12 -7.48 -10.25
C ASP A 371 1.12 -8.26 -9.79
N ASN A 372 2.31 -7.68 -9.91
CA ASN A 372 3.59 -8.36 -9.64
C ASN A 372 4.34 -7.83 -8.41
N PHE A 373 3.72 -6.94 -7.63
CA PHE A 373 4.38 -6.25 -6.52
C PHE A 373 3.48 -6.30 -5.30
N HIS A 374 4.05 -6.62 -4.14
CA HIS A 374 3.34 -6.65 -2.87
C HIS A 374 4.20 -6.07 -1.75
N PHE A 375 3.61 -5.24 -0.88
CA PHE A 375 4.27 -4.72 0.32
C PHE A 375 3.69 -5.32 1.61
N THR A 376 4.56 -5.68 2.56
CA THR A 376 4.18 -6.15 3.89
C THR A 376 5.01 -5.44 4.97
N GLU A 377 4.38 -5.07 6.07
CA GLU A 377 5.02 -4.44 7.23
C GLU A 377 5.40 -5.50 8.28
N PHE A 378 6.70 -5.62 8.59
CA PHE A 378 7.22 -6.66 9.47
C PHE A 378 6.73 -6.54 10.91
N HIS A 379 6.84 -5.34 11.50
CA HIS A 379 6.52 -5.13 12.91
C HIS A 379 5.00 -5.20 13.20
N GLU A 380 4.14 -4.91 12.21
CA GLU A 380 2.69 -5.17 12.31
C GLU A 380 2.39 -6.68 12.42
N ALA A 381 3.22 -7.53 11.81
CA ALA A 381 3.07 -8.98 11.84
C ALA A 381 3.63 -9.59 13.13
N ILE A 382 4.85 -9.22 13.51
CA ILE A 382 5.61 -9.88 14.60
C ILE A 382 5.12 -9.51 16.01
N GLY A 383 4.46 -8.36 16.19
CA GLY A 383 3.93 -7.93 17.48
C GLY A 383 2.79 -8.79 18.06
N GLN A 384 2.46 -9.93 17.44
CA GLN A 384 1.33 -10.80 17.80
C GLN A 384 1.80 -12.25 18.04
N ALA A 385 0.97 -13.04 18.72
CA ALA A 385 1.18 -14.49 18.79
C ALA A 385 1.27 -15.06 17.36
N GLU A 386 2.20 -15.99 17.12
CA GLU A 386 2.44 -16.62 15.81
C GLU A 386 2.89 -15.64 14.70
N GLY A 387 3.64 -14.59 15.09
CA GLY A 387 4.14 -13.56 14.18
C GLY A 387 4.84 -14.08 12.91
N ASP A 388 5.61 -15.17 13.01
CA ASP A 388 6.28 -15.79 11.87
C ASP A 388 5.30 -16.26 10.78
N VAL A 389 4.25 -16.98 11.19
CA VAL A 389 3.20 -17.47 10.29
C VAL A 389 2.44 -16.31 9.70
N LYS A 390 2.08 -15.32 10.53
CA LYS A 390 1.37 -14.13 10.07
C LYS A 390 2.16 -13.37 9.00
N LEU A 391 3.46 -13.15 9.22
CA LEU A 391 4.33 -12.48 8.25
C LEU A 391 4.36 -13.24 6.92
N ALA A 392 4.58 -14.56 6.98
CA ALA A 392 4.64 -15.40 5.79
C ALA A 392 3.30 -15.41 5.02
N VAL A 393 2.18 -15.53 5.74
CA VAL A 393 0.83 -15.49 5.17
C VAL A 393 0.55 -14.16 4.48
N GLN A 394 0.87 -13.03 5.13
CA GLN A 394 0.68 -11.71 4.55
C GLN A 394 1.54 -11.51 3.30
N SER A 395 2.83 -11.86 3.38
CA SER A 395 3.79 -11.65 2.29
C SER A 395 3.52 -12.52 1.06
N LEU A 396 3.01 -13.74 1.26
CA LEU A 396 2.92 -14.77 0.21
C LEU A 396 1.50 -15.00 -0.31
N LEU A 397 0.49 -14.28 0.20
CA LEU A 397 -0.92 -14.49 -0.11
C LEU A 397 -1.21 -14.48 -1.62
N GLU A 398 -0.56 -13.57 -2.35
CA GLU A 398 -0.82 -13.33 -3.77
C GLU A 398 0.04 -14.22 -4.68
N ILE A 399 1.09 -14.87 -4.14
CA ILE A 399 2.10 -15.57 -4.92
C ILE A 399 1.53 -16.71 -5.78
N PRO A 400 0.62 -17.58 -5.29
CA PRO A 400 0.02 -18.60 -6.14
C PRO A 400 -0.78 -18.01 -7.32
N ASP A 401 -1.49 -16.89 -7.09
CA ASP A 401 -2.29 -16.23 -8.13
C ASP A 401 -1.40 -15.48 -9.15
N GLN A 402 -0.28 -14.92 -8.69
CA GLN A 402 0.75 -14.31 -9.51
C GLN A 402 1.44 -15.36 -10.40
N TYR A 403 1.87 -16.49 -9.81
CA TYR A 403 2.44 -17.62 -10.54
C TYR A 403 1.49 -18.14 -11.62
N ARG A 404 0.21 -18.31 -11.28
CA ARG A 404 -0.82 -18.68 -12.25
C ARG A 404 -0.89 -17.67 -13.41
N CYS A 405 -0.87 -16.37 -13.11
CA CYS A 405 -0.92 -15.32 -14.12
C CYS A 405 0.28 -15.37 -15.07
N ILE A 406 1.47 -15.63 -14.53
CA ILE A 406 2.71 -15.82 -15.31
C ILE A 406 2.55 -17.00 -16.28
N CYS A 407 1.99 -18.13 -15.83
CA CYS A 407 1.69 -19.28 -16.69
C CYS A 407 0.62 -18.95 -17.76
N GLU A 408 -0.46 -18.24 -17.40
CA GLU A 408 -1.51 -17.81 -18.35
C GLU A 408 -0.97 -16.88 -19.44
N LEU A 409 0.04 -16.05 -19.11
CA LEU A 409 0.69 -15.15 -20.05
C LEU A 409 1.78 -15.84 -20.91
N GLY A 410 2.08 -17.11 -20.65
CA GLY A 410 3.11 -17.86 -21.38
C GLY A 410 4.53 -17.36 -21.14
N LEU A 411 4.78 -16.70 -20.00
CA LEU A 411 6.11 -16.19 -19.65
C LEU A 411 7.08 -17.31 -19.21
N LEU A 412 6.55 -18.49 -18.89
CA LEU A 412 7.31 -19.70 -18.62
C LEU A 412 6.97 -20.75 -19.66
N LYS A 413 7.99 -21.32 -20.30
CA LYS A 413 7.81 -22.45 -21.22
C LYS A 413 7.51 -23.72 -20.43
N ASP A 414 6.71 -24.60 -21.01
CA ASP A 414 6.42 -25.94 -20.48
C ASP A 414 5.79 -25.99 -19.07
N ARG A 415 5.15 -24.89 -18.63
CA ARG A 415 4.38 -24.85 -17.39
C ARG A 415 2.89 -25.02 -17.66
N ALA A 416 2.28 -25.99 -16.98
CA ALA A 416 0.83 -26.09 -16.94
C ALA A 416 0.26 -24.87 -16.21
N ILE A 417 -0.90 -24.40 -16.67
CA ILE A 417 -1.64 -23.35 -15.98
C ILE A 417 -2.24 -24.00 -14.71
N PRO A 418 -1.92 -23.52 -13.50
CA PRO A 418 -2.55 -24.00 -12.26
C PRO A 418 -4.08 -23.92 -12.31
N PRO A 419 -4.85 -24.56 -11.40
CA PRO A 419 -6.30 -24.37 -11.30
C PRO A 419 -6.66 -23.01 -10.66
N ARG A 420 -7.87 -22.49 -10.92
CA ARG A 420 -8.34 -21.24 -10.29
C ARG A 420 -8.80 -21.55 -8.87
N GLY A 421 -8.69 -20.58 -7.96
CA GLY A 421 -9.32 -20.72 -6.64
C GLY A 421 -10.80 -21.16 -6.70
N SER A 422 -11.56 -20.65 -7.67
CA SER A 422 -12.95 -21.07 -7.89
C SER A 422 -13.12 -22.52 -8.34
N GLU A 423 -12.15 -23.07 -9.06
CA GLU A 423 -12.14 -24.48 -9.51
C GLU A 423 -11.78 -25.39 -8.34
N ILE A 424 -10.72 -25.05 -7.61
CA ILE A 424 -10.30 -25.75 -6.38
C ILE A 424 -11.48 -25.89 -5.41
N ARG A 425 -12.21 -24.79 -5.18
CA ARG A 425 -13.35 -24.77 -4.26
C ARG A 425 -14.50 -25.67 -4.71
N LYS A 426 -14.77 -25.74 -6.02
CA LYS A 426 -15.80 -26.63 -6.56
C LYS A 426 -15.43 -28.09 -6.34
N ASP A 427 -14.18 -28.46 -6.63
CA ASP A 427 -13.72 -29.83 -6.45
C ASP A 427 -13.78 -30.27 -4.98
N MET A 428 -13.44 -29.36 -4.05
CA MET A 428 -13.58 -29.60 -2.61
C MET A 428 -15.03 -29.76 -2.14
N MET A 429 -15.99 -29.10 -2.80
CA MET A 429 -17.41 -29.22 -2.48
C MET A 429 -18.02 -30.50 -3.06
N VAL A 430 -17.52 -31.00 -4.18
CA VAL A 430 -17.98 -32.25 -4.82
C VAL A 430 -17.37 -33.50 -4.15
N SER A 431 -16.22 -33.35 -3.49
CA SER A 431 -15.52 -34.45 -2.81
C SER A 431 -15.95 -34.68 -1.35
N LYS A 432 -16.92 -33.91 -0.83
CA LYS A 432 -17.57 -34.10 0.47
C LYS A 432 -18.95 -34.70 0.26
#